data_AF-A0A8I1DI29-F1
#
_entry.id   AF-A0A8I1DI29-F1
#
_cell.length_a   1.000
_cell.length_b   1.000
_cell.length_c   1.000
_cell.angle_alpha   90.00
_cell.angle_beta   90.00
_cell.angle_gamma   90.00
#
_symmetry.space_group_name_H-M   'P 1'
#
loop_
_entity.id
_entity.type
_entity.pdbx_description
1 polymer ?
#
loop_
_entity_poly.entity_id
_entity_poly.type
_entity_poly.pdbx_seq_one_letter_code
_entity_poly.pdbx_strand_id
1 'polypeptide(L)'
;MAHQLEQMAYVGETPWHGLGNQLSQNQPIEIWAQQAGMDWRIESSNVSYMAQNERGQSIIMPYEDQRVLYRSDTHAPLSVVSQRFQEVQPREILEFYRDLTEQSGFELETAGVLKGGKKFWALARTGQSTALKGKDVSNGYILLATACDGTLATTAQFTSIRVVCNNTLAIALRGQNSNAGVVKVPHSTKFDADKVKQQLGISVRAWDEHMYEMKQLSQRRVTQGEAAAFFDAVFNNTSMSVADQEDNIIQFYRDVATQAAHADTKEKAEPNAKAMTKAMDMFNGQGRGAELSSAKGTAYGLLCSITEFIDHERRAMSTDHRLDSAWFGAGAAIKQRGLEQALRMVS
;
A
#
# COMPACT_ATOMS: atom_id res chain seq x y z
N MET A 1 2.79 -10.04 13.71
CA MET A 1 2.46 -10.92 12.57
C MET A 1 2.37 -10.08 11.30
N ALA A 2 3.06 -10.46 10.22
CA ALA A 2 3.36 -9.55 9.10
C ALA A 2 2.19 -9.25 8.14
N HIS A 3 1.05 -9.96 8.23
CA HIS A 3 -0.07 -9.79 7.27
C HIS A 3 -1.16 -8.81 7.74
N GLN A 4 -1.31 -8.61 9.07
CA GLN A 4 -2.34 -7.76 9.70
C GLN A 4 -3.80 -8.01 9.30
N LEU A 5 -4.06 -9.12 8.59
CA LEU A 5 -5.40 -9.62 8.23
C LEU A 5 -6.17 -10.06 9.47
N GLU A 6 -7.40 -9.59 9.57
CA GLU A 6 -8.41 -10.14 10.49
C GLU A 6 -9.21 -11.22 9.76
N GLN A 7 -9.86 -10.83 8.66
CA GLN A 7 -10.61 -11.73 7.80
C GLN A 7 -10.58 -11.20 6.36
N MET A 8 -10.62 -12.12 5.39
CA MET A 8 -10.72 -11.78 3.98
C MET A 8 -11.39 -12.91 3.19
N ALA A 9 -11.92 -12.56 2.02
CA ALA A 9 -12.35 -13.52 1.02
C ALA A 9 -11.57 -13.31 -0.29
N TYR A 10 -11.44 -14.37 -1.08
CA TYR A 10 -10.76 -14.31 -2.37
C TYR A 10 -11.34 -15.29 -3.39
N VAL A 11 -11.14 -14.98 -4.68
CA VAL A 11 -11.40 -15.85 -5.82
C VAL A 11 -10.08 -16.10 -6.57
N GLY A 12 -9.97 -17.26 -7.23
CA GLY A 12 -8.80 -17.62 -8.02
C GLY A 12 -7.65 -18.17 -7.17
N GLU A 13 -6.43 -17.73 -7.44
CA GLU A 13 -5.23 -18.25 -6.76
C GLU A 13 -5.24 -17.94 -5.26
N THR A 14 -4.86 -18.92 -4.46
CA THR A 14 -4.74 -18.76 -3.01
C THR A 14 -3.68 -17.68 -2.68
N PRO A 15 -4.01 -16.69 -1.83
CA PRO A 15 -3.02 -15.73 -1.34
C PRO A 15 -1.80 -16.45 -0.74
N TRP A 16 -0.62 -15.86 -0.91
CA TRP A 16 0.66 -16.47 -0.52
C TRP A 16 0.74 -16.89 0.97
N HIS A 17 -0.04 -16.25 1.85
CA HIS A 17 -0.10 -16.56 3.28
C HIS A 17 -1.08 -17.69 3.60
N GLY A 18 -1.85 -18.20 2.63
CA GLY A 18 -2.80 -19.29 2.81
C GLY A 18 -4.01 -18.97 3.68
N LEU A 19 -4.29 -17.68 3.93
CA LEU A 19 -5.40 -17.22 4.78
C LEU A 19 -6.53 -16.66 3.92
N GLY A 20 -7.76 -16.73 4.44
CA GLY A 20 -8.97 -16.19 3.83
C GLY A 20 -9.93 -17.27 3.35
N ASN A 21 -11.16 -16.85 3.06
CA ASN A 21 -12.22 -17.72 2.58
C ASN A 21 -12.24 -17.74 1.05
N GLN A 22 -12.04 -18.92 0.47
CA GLN A 22 -12.11 -19.08 -0.98
C GLN A 22 -13.57 -19.07 -1.44
N LEU A 23 -13.87 -18.23 -2.42
CA LEU A 23 -15.17 -18.14 -3.07
C LEU A 23 -15.08 -18.64 -4.52
N SER A 24 -16.21 -19.10 -5.04
CA SER A 24 -16.36 -19.27 -6.48
C SER A 24 -16.54 -17.90 -7.16
N GLN A 25 -16.34 -17.86 -8.48
CA GLN A 25 -16.56 -16.65 -9.27
C GLN A 25 -18.04 -16.22 -9.23
N ASN A 26 -18.29 -14.93 -9.43
CA ASN A 26 -19.63 -14.33 -9.53
C ASN A 26 -20.52 -14.54 -8.30
N GLN A 27 -19.93 -14.70 -7.11
CA GLN A 27 -20.67 -14.69 -5.86
C GLN A 27 -21.26 -13.30 -5.59
N PRO A 28 -22.49 -13.21 -5.07
CA PRO A 28 -23.14 -11.94 -4.79
C PRO A 28 -22.45 -11.21 -3.63
N ILE A 29 -22.60 -9.88 -3.59
CA ILE A 29 -21.93 -9.01 -2.61
C ILE A 29 -22.27 -9.38 -1.17
N GLU A 30 -23.45 -9.93 -0.92
CA GLU A 30 -23.89 -10.42 0.39
C GLU A 30 -22.99 -11.54 0.90
N ILE A 31 -22.58 -12.46 0.01
CA ILE A 31 -21.64 -13.53 0.35
C ILE A 31 -20.24 -12.95 0.59
N TRP A 32 -19.82 -11.98 -0.22
CA TRP A 32 -18.57 -11.26 0.02
C TRP A 32 -18.54 -10.57 1.39
N ALA A 33 -19.61 -9.88 1.78
CA ALA A 33 -19.68 -9.20 3.07
C ALA A 33 -19.46 -10.18 4.23
N GLN A 34 -20.14 -11.33 4.20
CA GLN A 34 -20.00 -12.35 5.25
C GLN A 34 -18.60 -12.97 5.25
N GLN A 35 -18.12 -13.40 4.08
CA GLN A 35 -16.90 -14.19 3.96
C GLN A 35 -15.64 -13.34 4.13
N ALA A 36 -15.70 -12.05 3.76
CA ALA A 36 -14.61 -11.09 3.98
C ALA A 36 -14.59 -10.50 5.40
N GLY A 37 -15.59 -10.79 6.24
CA GLY A 37 -15.70 -10.22 7.58
C GLY A 37 -16.11 -8.75 7.58
N MET A 38 -16.93 -8.35 6.61
CA MET A 38 -17.41 -6.97 6.38
C MET A 38 -18.93 -6.82 6.64
N ASP A 39 -19.60 -7.87 7.15
CA ASP A 39 -21.03 -7.87 7.47
C ASP A 39 -21.33 -7.29 8.87
N TRP A 40 -20.89 -6.05 9.10
CA TRP A 40 -21.12 -5.28 10.32
C TRP A 40 -21.11 -3.78 10.01
N ARG A 41 -21.63 -2.97 10.94
CA ARG A 41 -21.68 -1.51 10.81
C ARG A 41 -20.74 -0.83 11.78
N ILE A 42 -20.15 0.26 11.34
CA ILE A 42 -19.48 1.22 12.20
C ILE A 42 -20.56 2.03 12.88
N GLU A 43 -20.65 1.89 14.20
CA GLU A 43 -21.51 2.68 15.07
C GLU A 43 -20.66 3.72 15.82
N SER A 44 -21.29 4.74 16.39
CA SER A 44 -20.57 5.78 17.13
C SER A 44 -21.24 6.18 18.43
N SER A 45 -20.43 6.64 19.39
CA SER A 45 -20.88 7.15 20.69
C SER A 45 -20.01 8.32 21.13
N ASN A 46 -20.57 9.23 21.91
CA ASN A 46 -19.82 10.33 22.51
C ASN A 46 -18.72 9.79 23.44
N VAL A 47 -17.58 10.48 23.46
CA VAL A 47 -16.48 10.16 24.37
C VAL A 47 -16.69 10.87 25.70
N SER A 48 -16.36 10.18 26.78
CA SER A 48 -16.22 10.78 28.12
C SER A 48 -14.93 10.27 28.74
N TYR A 49 -14.28 11.11 29.55
CA TYR A 49 -13.03 10.78 30.23
C TYR A 49 -13.17 10.92 31.73
N MET A 50 -12.37 10.15 32.47
CA MET A 50 -12.30 10.23 33.92
C MET A 50 -11.31 11.33 34.31
N ALA A 51 -11.74 12.24 35.17
CA ALA A 51 -10.90 13.23 35.83
C ALA A 51 -11.07 13.11 37.35
N GLN A 52 -10.26 13.84 38.10
CA GLN A 52 -10.43 13.99 39.55
C GLN A 52 -10.76 15.44 39.88
N ASN A 53 -11.72 15.66 40.78
CA ASN A 53 -11.96 17.00 41.33
C ASN A 53 -10.87 17.37 42.36
N GLU A 54 -10.89 18.60 42.87
CA GLU A 54 -9.96 19.09 43.89
C GLU A 54 -9.96 18.26 45.20
N ARG A 55 -11.00 17.46 45.43
CA ARG A 55 -11.15 16.55 46.58
C ARG A 55 -10.69 15.13 46.29
N GLY A 56 -10.09 14.87 45.12
CA GLY A 56 -9.61 13.56 44.69
C GLY A 56 -10.70 12.57 44.27
N GLN A 57 -11.96 13.01 44.13
CA GLN A 57 -13.06 12.14 43.69
C GLN A 57 -13.08 12.03 42.17
N SER A 58 -13.27 10.82 41.66
CA SER A 58 -13.43 10.57 40.23
C SER A 58 -14.73 11.20 39.70
N ILE A 59 -14.60 12.02 38.67
CA ILE A 59 -15.70 12.64 37.93
C ILE A 59 -15.61 12.24 36.45
N ILE A 60 -16.75 12.10 35.79
CA ILE A 60 -16.82 11.81 34.36
C ILE A 60 -17.08 13.13 33.63
N MET A 61 -16.18 13.48 32.72
CA MET A 61 -16.26 14.69 31.93
C MET A 61 -16.55 14.33 30.46
N PRO A 62 -17.49 14.98 29.79
CA PRO A 62 -17.71 14.77 28.36
C PRO A 62 -16.53 15.33 27.56
N TYR A 63 -16.21 14.69 26.44
CA TYR A 63 -15.33 15.25 25.42
C TYR A 63 -16.13 15.51 24.14
N GLU A 64 -16.82 16.64 24.10
CA GLU A 64 -17.88 16.92 23.11
C GLU A 64 -17.38 16.93 21.65
N ASP A 65 -16.13 17.31 21.42
CA ASP A 65 -15.53 17.38 20.08
C ASP A 65 -15.13 16.01 19.51
N GLN A 66 -15.20 14.94 20.31
CA GLN A 66 -14.77 13.60 19.94
C GLN A 66 -15.87 12.56 20.13
N ARG A 67 -15.92 11.61 19.19
CA ARG A 67 -16.73 10.40 19.28
C ARG A 67 -15.86 9.16 19.08
N VAL A 68 -16.25 8.06 19.71
CA VAL A 68 -15.64 6.75 19.49
C VAL A 68 -16.43 6.01 18.42
N LEU A 69 -15.72 5.44 17.45
CA LEU A 69 -16.26 4.50 16.49
C LEU A 69 -16.06 3.08 17.03
N TYR A 70 -17.07 2.23 16.91
CA TYR A 70 -17.02 0.84 17.36
C TYR A 70 -17.82 -0.05 16.42
N ARG A 71 -17.57 -1.36 16.48
CA ARG A 71 -18.30 -2.32 15.64
C ARG A 71 -19.66 -2.66 16.23
N SER A 72 -20.69 -2.75 15.39
CA SER A 72 -22.04 -3.14 15.80
C SER A 72 -22.15 -4.58 16.31
N ASP A 73 -21.25 -5.47 15.89
CA ASP A 73 -21.31 -6.91 16.17
C ASP A 73 -20.66 -7.29 17.51
N THR A 74 -19.48 -6.74 17.77
CA THR A 74 -18.60 -7.09 18.88
C THR A 74 -18.48 -5.97 19.91
N HIS A 75 -18.96 -4.77 19.59
CA HIS A 75 -18.72 -3.54 20.35
C HIS A 75 -17.23 -3.20 20.52
N ALA A 76 -16.35 -3.83 19.72
CA ALA A 76 -14.93 -3.58 19.78
C ALA A 76 -14.63 -2.13 19.34
N PRO A 77 -13.82 -1.37 20.11
CA PRO A 77 -13.48 0.00 19.77
C PRO A 77 -12.55 0.03 18.56
N LEU A 78 -12.85 0.90 17.60
CA LEU A 78 -12.09 1.08 16.37
C LEU A 78 -11.15 2.28 16.49
N SER A 79 -11.71 3.47 16.71
CA SER A 79 -10.94 4.72 16.82
C SER A 79 -11.73 5.81 17.53
N VAL A 80 -11.03 6.80 18.08
CA VAL A 80 -11.60 8.09 18.48
C VAL A 80 -11.38 9.08 17.34
N VAL A 81 -12.44 9.77 16.94
CA VAL A 81 -12.45 10.70 15.82
C VAL A 81 -13.22 11.96 16.18
N SER A 82 -12.94 13.05 15.46
CA SER A 82 -13.73 14.28 15.62
C SER A 82 -15.19 14.08 15.23
N GLN A 83 -16.11 14.87 15.80
CA GLN A 83 -17.53 14.82 15.44
C GLN A 83 -17.80 14.97 13.93
N ARG A 84 -16.98 15.76 13.23
CA ARG A 84 -17.09 15.99 11.77
C ARG A 84 -16.62 14.83 10.89
N PHE A 85 -15.96 13.82 11.47
CA PHE A 85 -15.42 12.69 10.70
C PHE A 85 -16.55 11.98 9.95
N GLN A 86 -16.35 11.66 8.69
CA GLN A 86 -17.28 10.95 7.83
C GLN A 86 -16.74 9.54 7.61
N GLU A 87 -17.27 8.59 8.37
CA GLU A 87 -17.00 7.17 8.24
C GLU A 87 -17.60 6.62 6.94
N VAL A 88 -16.86 5.71 6.29
CA VAL A 88 -17.37 4.92 5.18
C VAL A 88 -17.61 3.51 5.72
N GLN A 89 -18.82 2.99 5.53
CA GLN A 89 -19.20 1.70 6.05
C GLN A 89 -18.53 0.57 5.26
N PRO A 90 -18.18 -0.57 5.90
CA PRO A 90 -17.64 -1.72 5.18
C PRO A 90 -18.53 -2.16 4.02
N ARG A 91 -19.85 -2.12 4.22
CA ARG A 91 -20.83 -2.43 3.16
C ARG A 91 -20.72 -1.47 1.97
N GLU A 92 -20.53 -0.17 2.18
CA GLU A 92 -20.38 0.81 1.09
C GLU A 92 -19.17 0.53 0.20
N ILE A 93 -18.10 -0.07 0.75
CA ILE A 93 -16.92 -0.48 -0.03
C ILE A 93 -17.24 -1.60 -1.00
N LEU A 94 -18.08 -2.57 -0.60
CA LEU A 94 -18.49 -3.65 -1.50
C LEU A 94 -19.54 -3.18 -2.51
N GLU A 95 -20.49 -2.35 -2.07
CA GLU A 95 -21.54 -1.79 -2.93
C GLU A 95 -20.96 -0.90 -4.04
N PHE A 96 -19.79 -0.30 -3.84
CA PHE A 96 -19.05 0.39 -4.90
C PHE A 96 -18.87 -0.47 -6.16
N TYR A 97 -18.78 -1.80 -6.02
CA TYR A 97 -18.53 -2.71 -7.13
C TYR A 97 -19.79 -3.33 -7.75
N ARG A 98 -20.99 -3.11 -7.19
CA ARG A 98 -22.21 -3.82 -7.64
C ARG A 98 -22.48 -3.64 -9.14
N ASP A 99 -22.65 -2.40 -9.56
CA ASP A 99 -22.82 -2.01 -10.96
C ASP A 99 -21.61 -2.36 -11.84
N LEU A 100 -20.38 -2.26 -11.33
CA LEU A 100 -19.18 -2.65 -12.06
C LEU A 100 -19.19 -4.14 -12.39
N THR A 101 -19.60 -4.98 -11.43
CA THR A 101 -19.70 -6.43 -11.61
C THR A 101 -20.90 -6.85 -12.45
N GLU A 102 -22.05 -6.21 -12.27
CA GLU A 102 -23.29 -6.56 -12.97
C GLU A 102 -23.33 -6.06 -14.43
N GLN A 103 -22.69 -4.93 -14.73
CA GLN A 103 -22.88 -4.23 -16.00
C GLN A 103 -21.59 -4.03 -16.81
N SER A 104 -20.43 -3.98 -16.14
CA SER A 104 -19.16 -3.63 -16.78
C SER A 104 -18.19 -4.81 -16.95
N GLY A 105 -18.60 -6.02 -16.57
CA GLY A 105 -17.78 -7.23 -16.69
C GLY A 105 -16.60 -7.29 -15.71
N PHE A 106 -16.64 -6.51 -14.63
CA PHE A 106 -15.64 -6.57 -13.57
C PHE A 106 -15.91 -7.78 -12.70
N GLU A 107 -14.86 -8.37 -12.14
CA GLU A 107 -14.98 -9.53 -11.25
C GLU A 107 -14.34 -9.21 -9.91
N LEU A 108 -15.12 -9.26 -8.82
CA LEU A 108 -14.56 -9.15 -7.47
C LEU A 108 -13.54 -10.29 -7.25
N GLU A 109 -12.36 -9.91 -6.78
CA GLU A 109 -11.24 -10.84 -6.65
C GLU A 109 -10.79 -11.02 -5.21
N THR A 110 -10.74 -9.92 -4.46
CA THR A 110 -10.43 -9.96 -3.02
C THR A 110 -11.15 -8.85 -2.27
N ALA A 111 -11.51 -9.14 -1.03
CA ALA A 111 -11.98 -8.13 -0.08
C ALA A 111 -11.65 -8.57 1.34
N GLY A 112 -11.53 -7.62 2.26
CA GLY A 112 -11.29 -7.95 3.65
C GLY A 112 -11.13 -6.79 4.61
N VAL A 113 -10.77 -7.17 5.84
CA VAL A 113 -10.56 -6.29 6.98
C VAL A 113 -9.14 -6.47 7.56
N LEU A 114 -8.48 -5.36 7.87
CA LEU A 114 -7.12 -5.29 8.42
C LEU A 114 -7.13 -4.57 9.77
N LYS A 115 -6.07 -4.80 10.54
CA LYS A 115 -5.75 -4.06 11.77
C LYS A 115 -6.90 -4.05 12.79
N GLY A 116 -7.62 -5.16 12.93
CA GLY A 116 -8.70 -5.30 13.93
C GLY A 116 -9.90 -4.41 13.63
N GLY A 117 -10.40 -4.43 12.40
CA GLY A 117 -11.58 -3.66 11.99
C GLY A 117 -11.29 -2.26 11.47
N LYS A 118 -10.06 -1.75 11.61
CA LYS A 118 -9.78 -0.32 11.38
C LYS A 118 -9.58 0.06 9.92
N LYS A 119 -9.20 -0.90 9.08
CA LYS A 119 -9.05 -0.70 7.63
C LYS A 119 -9.75 -1.80 6.88
N PHE A 120 -10.28 -1.44 5.72
CA PHE A 120 -11.00 -2.38 4.86
C PHE A 120 -10.76 -2.03 3.41
N TRP A 121 -10.77 -3.05 2.56
CA TRP A 121 -10.54 -2.91 1.13
C TRP A 121 -11.35 -3.93 0.34
N ALA A 122 -11.60 -3.60 -0.91
CA ALA A 122 -12.07 -4.53 -1.92
C ALA A 122 -11.34 -4.25 -3.24
N LEU A 123 -11.23 -5.28 -4.06
CA LEU A 123 -10.51 -5.27 -5.32
C LEU A 123 -11.33 -6.05 -6.36
N ALA A 124 -11.54 -5.45 -7.52
CA ALA A 124 -12.14 -6.13 -8.67
C ALA A 124 -11.20 -6.09 -9.87
N ARG A 125 -11.10 -7.22 -10.56
CA ARG A 125 -10.45 -7.34 -11.86
C ARG A 125 -11.30 -6.65 -12.92
N THR A 126 -10.66 -5.88 -13.79
CA THR A 126 -11.35 -5.06 -14.82
C THR A 126 -11.65 -5.82 -16.12
N GLY A 127 -11.24 -7.09 -16.21
CA GLY A 127 -11.24 -7.86 -17.46
C GLY A 127 -10.16 -7.45 -18.46
N GLN A 128 -9.44 -6.34 -18.22
CA GLN A 128 -8.32 -5.90 -19.04
C GLN A 128 -7.04 -6.62 -18.59
N SER A 129 -6.39 -7.31 -19.51
CA SER A 129 -5.11 -7.97 -19.27
C SER A 129 -4.15 -7.65 -20.41
N THR A 130 -2.93 -7.25 -20.08
CA THR A 130 -1.90 -6.95 -21.09
C THR A 130 -0.74 -7.93 -20.92
N ALA A 131 -0.37 -8.59 -22.03
CA ALA A 131 0.89 -9.31 -22.08
C ALA A 131 2.04 -8.30 -22.04
N LEU A 132 2.84 -8.35 -20.96
CA LEU A 132 4.03 -7.50 -20.82
C LEU A 132 5.08 -7.95 -21.85
N LYS A 133 5.50 -9.21 -21.76
CA LYS A 133 6.44 -9.85 -22.69
C LYS A 133 6.41 -11.37 -22.58
N GLY A 134 6.22 -12.06 -23.71
CA GLY A 134 6.11 -13.52 -23.73
C GLY A 134 4.77 -14.01 -23.16
N LYS A 135 4.81 -14.96 -22.23
CA LYS A 135 3.61 -15.49 -21.53
C LYS A 135 3.26 -14.73 -20.24
N ASP A 136 3.98 -13.65 -19.93
CA ASP A 136 3.74 -12.86 -18.72
C ASP A 136 2.57 -11.89 -18.94
N VAL A 137 1.51 -12.07 -18.15
CA VAL A 137 0.23 -11.35 -18.27
C VAL A 137 0.03 -10.54 -17.01
N SER A 138 -0.13 -9.23 -17.17
CA SER A 138 -0.49 -8.31 -16.10
C SER A 138 -1.97 -7.99 -16.17
N ASN A 139 -2.70 -8.29 -15.09
CA ASN A 139 -4.13 -8.01 -14.96
C ASN A 139 -4.37 -6.62 -14.39
N GLY A 140 -5.42 -5.96 -14.87
CA GLY A 140 -5.90 -4.72 -14.29
C GLY A 140 -6.92 -4.91 -13.19
N TYR A 141 -6.80 -4.08 -12.16
CA TYR A 141 -7.69 -4.05 -11.02
C TYR A 141 -8.14 -2.63 -10.70
N ILE A 142 -9.35 -2.49 -10.16
CA ILE A 142 -9.79 -1.32 -9.40
C ILE A 142 -9.76 -1.67 -7.92
N LEU A 143 -8.94 -0.95 -7.17
CA LEU A 143 -8.86 -1.00 -5.73
C LEU A 143 -9.70 0.12 -5.12
N LEU A 144 -10.46 -0.21 -4.08
CA LEU A 144 -11.05 0.74 -3.14
C LEU A 144 -10.64 0.35 -1.73
N ALA A 145 -10.05 1.30 -0.99
CA ALA A 145 -9.61 1.09 0.38
C ALA A 145 -9.84 2.31 1.25
N THR A 146 -10.06 2.10 2.55
CA THR A 146 -10.32 3.18 3.51
C THR A 146 -9.91 2.77 4.92
N ALA A 147 -9.85 3.74 5.84
CA ALA A 147 -9.62 3.48 7.26
C ALA A 147 -10.49 4.37 8.16
N CYS A 148 -11.19 3.77 9.10
CA CYS A 148 -12.02 4.51 10.08
C CYS A 148 -11.19 5.14 11.22
N ASP A 149 -9.88 4.92 11.25
CA ASP A 149 -8.95 5.58 12.18
C ASP A 149 -8.32 6.87 11.62
N GLY A 150 -8.71 7.27 10.40
CA GLY A 150 -8.20 8.47 9.74
C GLY A 150 -6.78 8.33 9.18
N THR A 151 -6.14 7.16 9.31
CA THR A 151 -4.78 6.94 8.78
C THR A 151 -4.72 6.72 7.27
N LEU A 152 -5.88 6.58 6.61
CA LEU A 152 -6.01 6.43 5.17
C LEU A 152 -7.33 7.07 4.73
N ALA A 153 -7.27 8.07 3.85
CA ALA A 153 -8.45 8.58 3.17
C ALA A 153 -9.07 7.49 2.29
N THR A 154 -10.39 7.52 2.10
CA THR A 154 -11.05 6.60 1.16
C THR A 154 -10.49 6.81 -0.23
N THR A 155 -9.73 5.83 -0.71
CA THR A 155 -8.91 5.93 -1.92
C THR A 155 -9.36 4.86 -2.90
N ALA A 156 -9.78 5.29 -4.08
CA ALA A 156 -10.09 4.45 -5.21
C ALA A 156 -9.04 4.66 -6.30
N GLN A 157 -8.59 3.60 -6.96
CA GLN A 157 -7.58 3.72 -8.02
C GLN A 157 -7.44 2.45 -8.85
N PHE A 158 -6.88 2.61 -10.04
CA PHE A 158 -6.42 1.49 -10.84
C PHE A 158 -5.07 0.96 -10.32
N THR A 159 -4.88 -0.35 -10.38
CA THR A 159 -3.62 -1.00 -10.02
C THR A 159 -3.43 -2.29 -10.80
N SER A 160 -2.18 -2.68 -11.05
CA SER A 160 -1.82 -4.01 -11.57
C SER A 160 -1.56 -5.03 -10.44
N ILE A 161 -1.67 -4.59 -9.17
CA ILE A 161 -1.35 -5.40 -8.00
C ILE A 161 -2.61 -6.04 -7.44
N ARG A 162 -2.60 -7.37 -7.37
CA ARG A 162 -3.63 -8.13 -6.66
C ARG A 162 -3.46 -7.93 -5.14
N VAL A 163 -4.34 -7.15 -4.54
CA VAL A 163 -4.31 -6.83 -3.11
C VAL A 163 -4.91 -7.97 -2.28
N VAL A 164 -4.08 -8.70 -1.55
CA VAL A 164 -4.51 -9.82 -0.68
C VAL A 164 -4.25 -9.55 0.81
N CYS A 165 -3.35 -8.62 1.13
CA CYS A 165 -3.00 -8.27 2.50
C CYS A 165 -2.58 -6.79 2.62
N ASN A 166 -2.32 -6.33 3.85
CA ASN A 166 -1.93 -4.95 4.11
C ASN A 166 -0.67 -4.52 3.33
N ASN A 167 0.26 -5.44 3.09
CA ASN A 167 1.50 -5.16 2.35
C ASN A 167 1.20 -4.83 0.89
N THR A 168 0.42 -5.68 0.22
CA THR A 168 0.02 -5.46 -1.18
C THR A 168 -0.90 -4.24 -1.32
N LEU A 169 -1.70 -3.94 -0.28
CA LEU A 169 -2.56 -2.76 -0.26
C LEU A 169 -1.73 -1.48 -0.27
N ALA A 170 -0.70 -1.43 0.58
CA ALA A 170 0.18 -0.28 0.66
C ALA A 170 0.98 -0.04 -0.63
N ILE A 171 1.40 -1.11 -1.33
CA ILE A 171 2.10 -0.98 -2.63
C ILE A 171 1.13 -0.49 -3.70
N ALA A 172 -0.08 -1.07 -3.76
CA ALA A 172 -1.10 -0.64 -4.71
C ALA A 172 -1.36 0.86 -4.57
N LEU A 173 -1.63 1.36 -3.36
CA LEU A 173 -1.97 2.77 -3.05
C LEU A 173 -0.89 3.82 -3.40
N ARG A 174 0.30 3.39 -3.85
CA ARG A 174 1.42 4.27 -4.19
C ARG A 174 1.74 4.37 -5.68
N GLY A 175 1.17 3.52 -6.52
CA GLY A 175 1.60 3.35 -7.92
C GLY A 175 1.31 4.51 -8.88
N GLN A 176 0.71 5.61 -8.43
CA GLN A 176 0.18 6.67 -9.32
C GLN A 176 0.28 8.05 -8.63
N ASN A 177 1.39 8.77 -8.87
CA ASN A 177 1.52 10.21 -8.55
C ASN A 177 1.18 11.11 -9.76
N SER A 178 0.83 10.51 -10.90
CA SER A 178 0.06 11.17 -11.96
C SER A 178 -1.38 11.34 -11.47
N ASN A 179 -1.95 12.53 -11.57
CA ASN A 179 -3.38 12.80 -11.31
C ASN A 179 -4.35 11.99 -12.23
N ALA A 180 -3.84 11.06 -13.04
CA ALA A 180 -4.59 10.19 -13.90
C ALA A 180 -4.81 8.84 -13.18
N GLY A 181 -6.01 8.59 -12.65
CA GLY A 181 -6.42 7.25 -12.19
C GLY A 181 -6.40 7.00 -10.68
N VAL A 182 -6.26 8.03 -9.83
CA VAL A 182 -6.43 7.95 -8.36
C VAL A 182 -7.43 8.99 -7.90
N VAL A 183 -8.40 8.57 -7.08
CA VAL A 183 -9.37 9.44 -6.43
C VAL A 183 -9.28 9.25 -4.92
N LYS A 184 -9.06 10.36 -4.19
CA LYS A 184 -8.96 10.37 -2.73
C LYS A 184 -10.08 11.22 -2.14
N VAL A 185 -10.89 10.62 -1.27
CA VAL A 185 -11.94 11.29 -0.52
C VAL A 185 -11.51 11.40 0.94
N PRO A 186 -11.19 12.61 1.44
CA PRO A 186 -10.83 12.80 2.84
C PRO A 186 -12.06 12.58 3.74
N HIS A 187 -11.84 12.06 4.95
CA HIS A 187 -12.89 11.82 5.94
C HIS A 187 -13.52 13.09 6.54
N SER A 188 -13.20 14.28 6.02
CA SER A 188 -13.97 15.49 6.24
C SER A 188 -15.16 15.63 5.28
N THR A 189 -15.24 14.76 4.27
CA THR A 189 -16.24 14.79 3.18
C THR A 189 -16.97 13.46 3.12
N LYS A 190 -18.28 13.50 2.82
CA LYS A 190 -19.07 12.28 2.64
C LYS A 190 -18.62 11.54 1.37
N PHE A 191 -18.39 10.24 1.49
CA PHE A 191 -18.09 9.37 0.36
C PHE A 191 -19.29 9.26 -0.59
N ASP A 192 -19.01 9.30 -1.89
CA ASP A 192 -20.00 9.23 -2.96
C ASP A 192 -19.42 8.34 -4.08
N ALA A 193 -19.93 7.11 -4.16
CA ALA A 193 -19.40 6.10 -5.08
C ALA A 193 -19.49 6.55 -6.54
N ASP A 194 -20.58 7.19 -6.94
CA ASP A 194 -20.82 7.59 -8.33
C ASP A 194 -19.88 8.72 -8.74
N LYS A 195 -19.67 9.70 -7.87
CA LYS A 195 -18.66 10.75 -8.10
C LYS A 195 -17.25 10.17 -8.22
N VAL A 196 -16.91 9.21 -7.37
CA VAL A 196 -15.58 8.58 -7.40
C VAL A 196 -15.38 7.79 -8.71
N LYS A 197 -16.38 7.05 -9.17
CA LYS A 197 -16.34 6.34 -10.46
C LYS A 197 -16.20 7.29 -11.65
N GLN A 198 -16.93 8.41 -11.63
CA GLN A 198 -16.83 9.45 -12.66
C GLN A 198 -15.42 10.07 -12.69
N GLN A 199 -14.88 10.43 -11.52
CA GLN A 199 -13.54 11.03 -11.38
C GLN A 199 -12.41 10.07 -11.74
N LEU A 200 -12.58 8.78 -11.47
CA LEU A 200 -11.63 7.75 -11.91
C LEU A 200 -11.56 7.64 -13.43
N GLY A 201 -12.49 8.24 -14.16
CA GLY A 201 -12.53 8.13 -15.60
C GLY A 201 -12.67 6.67 -16.00
N ILE A 202 -13.56 5.92 -15.33
CA ILE A 202 -13.93 4.52 -15.67
C ILE A 202 -14.47 4.41 -17.13
N SER A 203 -14.37 5.47 -17.95
CA SER A 203 -14.15 5.38 -19.40
C SER A 203 -12.67 5.12 -19.77
N VAL A 204 -12.15 3.91 -19.53
CA VAL A 204 -11.04 3.19 -20.24
C VAL A 204 -9.65 3.86 -20.41
N ARG A 205 -9.50 5.18 -20.55
CA ARG A 205 -8.32 5.86 -21.09
C ARG A 205 -7.10 5.94 -20.16
N ALA A 206 -7.29 6.11 -18.85
CA ALA A 206 -6.17 6.21 -17.90
C ALA A 206 -5.43 4.86 -17.71
N TRP A 207 -6.13 3.75 -17.97
CA TRP A 207 -5.56 2.41 -17.90
C TRP A 207 -4.59 2.13 -19.05
N ASP A 208 -4.94 2.57 -20.26
CA ASP A 208 -4.11 2.36 -21.46
C ASP A 208 -2.74 3.05 -21.34
N GLU A 209 -2.70 4.25 -20.76
CA GLU A 209 -1.46 5.02 -20.58
C GLU A 209 -0.51 4.36 -19.57
N HIS A 210 -1.01 3.94 -18.41
CA HIS A 210 -0.19 3.25 -17.41
C HIS A 210 0.33 1.90 -17.90
N MET A 211 -0.51 1.11 -18.56
CA MET A 211 -0.08 -0.17 -19.12
C MET A 211 0.89 0.01 -20.29
N TYR A 212 0.76 1.09 -21.05
CA TYR A 212 1.72 1.47 -22.06
C TYR A 212 3.10 1.74 -21.43
N GLU A 213 3.19 2.54 -20.37
CA GLU A 213 4.45 2.81 -19.65
C GLU A 213 5.10 1.53 -19.10
N MET A 214 4.33 0.67 -18.41
CA MET A 214 4.86 -0.58 -17.86
C MET A 214 5.35 -1.54 -18.96
N LYS A 215 4.65 -1.57 -20.09
CA LYS A 215 5.08 -2.33 -21.28
C LYS A 215 6.39 -1.79 -21.83
N GLN A 216 6.55 -0.46 -21.95
CA GLN A 216 7.80 0.16 -22.39
C GLN A 216 8.97 -0.22 -21.46
N LEU A 217 8.77 -0.16 -20.14
CA LEU A 217 9.79 -0.56 -19.17
C LEU A 217 10.21 -2.03 -19.29
N SER A 218 9.26 -2.94 -19.54
CA SER A 218 9.55 -4.37 -19.73
C SER A 218 10.28 -4.68 -21.05
N GLN A 219 10.23 -3.76 -22.01
CA GLN A 219 10.90 -3.88 -23.30
C GLN A 219 12.28 -3.21 -23.29
N ARG A 220 12.48 -2.16 -22.50
CA ARG A 220 13.76 -1.46 -22.35
C ARG A 220 14.79 -2.33 -21.63
N ARG A 221 15.75 -2.85 -22.39
CA ARG A 221 16.93 -3.57 -21.86
C ARG A 221 17.82 -2.63 -21.08
N VAL A 222 18.43 -3.11 -20.00
CA VAL A 222 19.31 -2.32 -19.13
C VAL A 222 20.68 -2.99 -19.04
N THR A 223 21.73 -2.21 -19.23
CA THR A 223 23.13 -2.63 -19.04
C THR A 223 23.55 -2.56 -17.57
N GLN A 224 24.61 -3.25 -17.19
CA GLN A 224 25.13 -3.20 -15.81
C GLN A 224 25.55 -1.78 -15.39
N GLY A 225 26.08 -0.98 -16.32
CA GLY A 225 26.43 0.42 -16.05
C GLY A 225 25.19 1.29 -15.79
N GLU A 226 24.13 1.12 -16.58
CA GLU A 226 22.86 1.82 -16.37
C GLU A 226 22.17 1.40 -15.07
N ALA A 227 22.22 0.11 -14.73
CA ALA A 227 21.71 -0.40 -13.46
C ALA A 227 22.44 0.23 -12.26
N ALA A 228 23.78 0.31 -12.32
CA ALA A 228 24.57 0.95 -11.28
C ALA A 228 24.23 2.44 -11.12
N ALA A 229 24.11 3.17 -12.24
CA ALA A 229 23.72 4.58 -12.25
C ALA A 229 22.29 4.79 -11.72
N PHE A 230 21.37 3.88 -12.04
CA PHE A 230 20.01 3.89 -11.52
C PHE A 230 19.99 3.74 -9.99
N PHE A 231 20.68 2.73 -9.45
CA PHE A 231 20.71 2.52 -8.00
C PHE A 231 21.38 3.70 -7.28
N ASP A 232 22.45 4.26 -7.86
CA ASP A 232 23.09 5.45 -7.32
C ASP A 232 22.12 6.64 -7.27
N ALA A 233 21.40 6.90 -8.37
CA ALA A 233 20.39 7.96 -8.41
C ALA A 233 19.22 7.72 -7.42
N VAL A 234 18.83 6.48 -7.18
CA VAL A 234 17.73 6.13 -6.29
C VAL A 234 18.12 6.21 -4.81
N PHE A 235 19.35 5.81 -4.45
CA PHE A 235 19.80 5.78 -3.05
C PHE A 235 20.51 7.07 -2.62
N ASN A 236 21.28 7.72 -3.52
CA ASN A 236 22.18 8.82 -3.16
C ASN A 236 21.72 10.20 -3.65
N ASN A 237 20.76 10.30 -4.59
CA ASN A 237 20.32 11.61 -5.09
C ASN A 237 19.44 12.34 -4.07
N THR A 238 20.02 13.36 -3.45
CA THR A 238 19.50 14.08 -2.29
C THR A 238 18.84 15.38 -2.74
N SER A 239 17.57 15.33 -3.14
CA SER A 239 16.67 16.48 -2.97
C SER A 239 16.05 16.33 -1.58
N MET A 240 16.68 16.97 -0.59
CA MET A 240 16.38 16.75 0.83
C MET A 240 14.92 17.08 1.18
N SER A 241 14.18 16.08 1.65
CA SER A 241 13.08 16.30 2.58
C SER A 241 13.65 16.36 4.00
N VAL A 242 13.19 17.33 4.79
CA VAL A 242 13.61 17.58 6.19
C VAL A 242 13.44 16.34 7.07
N ALA A 243 12.54 15.42 6.70
CA ALA A 243 12.30 14.17 7.42
C ALA A 243 13.49 13.18 7.38
N ASP A 244 14.37 13.27 6.37
CA ASP A 244 15.53 12.37 6.25
C ASP A 244 16.72 12.81 7.15
N GLN A 245 16.66 14.00 7.77
CA GLN A 245 17.72 14.45 8.68
C GLN A 245 17.64 13.75 10.04
N GLU A 246 16.45 13.44 10.57
CA GLU A 246 16.32 12.87 11.92
C GLU A 246 16.78 11.41 11.99
N ASP A 247 16.45 10.59 10.99
CA ASP A 247 16.89 9.18 10.92
C ASP A 247 18.41 9.04 10.68
N ASN A 248 18.99 9.94 9.89
CA ASN A 248 20.45 9.98 9.66
C ASN A 248 21.22 10.45 10.89
N ILE A 249 20.66 11.39 11.67
CA ILE A 249 21.25 11.86 12.92
C ILE A 249 21.24 10.73 13.96
N ILE A 250 20.13 9.99 14.10
CA ILE A 250 20.02 8.87 15.04
C ILE A 250 20.96 7.71 14.64
N GLN A 251 21.12 7.41 13.35
CA GLN A 251 22.12 6.43 12.89
C GLN A 251 23.55 6.91 13.07
N PHE A 252 23.84 8.18 12.79
CA PHE A 252 25.17 8.76 12.99
C PHE A 252 25.60 8.67 14.46
N TYR A 253 24.74 9.05 15.41
CA TYR A 253 25.07 8.93 16.84
C TYR A 253 25.20 7.46 17.30
N ARG A 254 24.46 6.53 16.69
CA ARG A 254 24.54 5.10 17.00
C ARG A 254 25.80 4.44 16.42
N ASP A 255 26.21 4.83 15.21
CA ASP A 255 27.44 4.38 14.57
C ASP A 255 28.68 4.95 15.27
N VAL A 256 28.64 6.22 15.70
CA VAL A 256 29.71 6.81 16.55
C VAL A 256 29.80 6.09 17.89
N ALA A 257 28.66 5.75 18.52
CA ALA A 257 28.64 5.02 19.79
C ALA A 257 29.14 3.57 19.66
N THR A 258 28.95 2.92 18.51
CA THR A 258 29.42 1.54 18.25
C THR A 258 30.86 1.50 17.73
N GLN A 259 31.31 2.51 17.01
CA GLN A 259 32.71 2.66 16.57
C GLN A 259 33.67 3.01 17.73
N ALA A 260 33.17 3.63 18.80
CA ALA A 260 33.95 3.88 20.01
C ALA A 260 34.39 2.59 20.76
N ALA A 261 33.85 1.42 20.38
CA ALA A 261 34.20 0.13 20.99
C ALA A 261 35.24 -0.69 20.19
N HIS A 262 35.52 -0.36 18.93
CA HIS A 262 36.51 -1.07 18.11
C HIS A 262 37.20 -0.10 17.15
N ALA A 263 38.34 0.44 17.56
CA ALA A 263 39.24 1.16 16.67
C ALA A 263 39.99 0.17 15.78
N ASP A 264 39.68 0.17 14.48
CA ASP A 264 40.66 -0.07 13.43
C ASP A 264 40.18 0.48 12.08
N THR A 265 41.14 1.05 11.36
CA THR A 265 41.05 1.81 10.12
C THR A 265 40.50 1.01 8.93
N LYS A 266 39.36 1.41 8.37
CA LYS A 266 38.96 1.11 6.98
C LYS A 266 38.22 2.28 6.34
N GLU A 267 38.53 2.51 5.07
CA GLU A 267 37.99 3.55 4.19
C GLU A 267 36.48 3.76 4.37
N LYS A 268 36.07 5.04 4.35
CA LYS A 268 34.69 5.49 4.48
C LYS A 268 33.82 4.85 3.38
N ALA A 269 33.18 3.72 3.68
CA ALA A 269 32.14 3.16 2.84
C ALA A 269 30.95 4.13 2.82
N GLU A 270 30.48 4.48 1.63
CA GLU A 270 29.28 5.30 1.45
C GLU A 270 28.08 4.68 2.21
N PRO A 271 27.23 5.50 2.86
CA PRO A 271 26.18 5.02 3.76
C PRO A 271 25.18 4.04 3.12
N ASN A 272 25.09 3.99 1.78
CA ASN A 272 24.18 3.15 1.03
C ASN A 272 24.83 2.00 0.23
N ALA A 273 26.17 1.84 0.27
CA ALA A 273 26.88 0.88 -0.59
C ALA A 273 26.34 -0.55 -0.46
N LYS A 274 26.07 -1.01 0.78
CA LYS A 274 25.51 -2.35 1.04
C LYS A 274 24.07 -2.51 0.53
N ALA A 275 23.27 -1.45 0.56
CA ALA A 275 21.89 -1.46 0.06
C ALA A 275 21.86 -1.58 -1.46
N MET A 276 22.74 -0.83 -2.14
CA MET A 276 22.91 -0.87 -3.59
C MET A 276 23.39 -2.24 -4.06
N THR A 277 24.39 -2.84 -3.40
CA THR A 277 24.86 -4.20 -3.75
C THR A 277 23.72 -5.20 -3.67
N LYS A 278 22.91 -5.14 -2.61
CA LYS A 278 21.81 -6.09 -2.40
C LYS A 278 20.69 -5.94 -3.44
N ALA A 279 20.31 -4.69 -3.77
CA ALA A 279 19.35 -4.42 -4.83
C ALA A 279 19.88 -4.81 -6.23
N MET A 280 21.20 -4.69 -6.45
CA MET A 280 21.87 -5.13 -7.67
C MET A 280 21.89 -6.67 -7.78
N ASP A 281 22.17 -7.38 -6.69
CA ASP A 281 22.13 -8.85 -6.66
C ASP A 281 20.72 -9.38 -6.98
N MET A 282 19.69 -8.73 -6.45
CA MET A 282 18.30 -9.04 -6.78
C MET A 282 17.98 -8.84 -8.26
N PHE A 283 18.43 -7.73 -8.84
CA PHE A 283 18.28 -7.46 -10.27
C PHE A 283 19.00 -8.52 -11.13
N ASN A 284 20.13 -9.03 -10.66
CA ASN A 284 20.95 -10.04 -11.33
C ASN A 284 20.45 -11.49 -11.17
N GLY A 285 19.20 -11.69 -10.76
CA GLY A 285 18.55 -13.00 -10.75
C GLY A 285 18.29 -13.58 -9.36
N GLN A 286 18.76 -12.93 -8.28
CA GLN A 286 18.47 -13.37 -6.91
C GLN A 286 17.11 -12.87 -6.40
N GLY A 287 16.50 -11.90 -7.10
CA GLY A 287 15.20 -11.35 -6.75
C GLY A 287 14.05 -12.24 -7.19
N ARG A 288 12.93 -12.14 -6.48
CA ARG A 288 11.69 -12.84 -6.81
C ARG A 288 11.18 -12.40 -8.18
N GLY A 289 11.07 -13.36 -9.09
CA GLY A 289 10.63 -13.09 -10.46
C GLY A 289 11.67 -12.37 -11.34
N ALA A 290 12.92 -12.22 -10.88
CA ALA A 290 13.99 -11.60 -11.67
C ALA A 290 14.29 -12.36 -12.99
N GLU A 291 13.93 -13.64 -13.06
CA GLU A 291 14.08 -14.48 -14.25
C GLU A 291 12.90 -14.37 -15.25
N LEU A 292 11.82 -13.66 -14.90
CA LEU A 292 10.69 -13.44 -15.80
C LEU A 292 11.12 -12.68 -17.05
N SER A 293 10.52 -12.98 -18.20
CA SER A 293 10.86 -12.34 -19.49
C SER A 293 10.64 -10.82 -19.50
N SER A 294 9.70 -10.35 -18.70
CA SER A 294 9.37 -8.94 -18.47
C SER A 294 10.36 -8.22 -17.57
N ALA A 295 11.05 -8.93 -16.66
CA ALA A 295 11.90 -8.37 -15.62
C ALA A 295 13.40 -8.54 -15.94
N LYS A 296 13.82 -9.74 -16.38
CA LYS A 296 15.22 -10.11 -16.56
C LYS A 296 15.99 -9.13 -17.45
N GLY A 297 16.89 -8.34 -16.85
CA GLY A 297 17.73 -7.38 -17.57
C GLY A 297 16.94 -6.25 -18.24
N THR A 298 15.86 -5.78 -17.61
CA THR A 298 15.00 -4.69 -18.12
C THR A 298 14.84 -3.57 -17.10
N ALA A 299 14.34 -2.42 -17.53
CA ALA A 299 14.03 -1.30 -16.62
C ALA A 299 12.93 -1.68 -15.62
N TYR A 300 11.98 -2.52 -16.03
CA TYR A 300 11.00 -3.11 -15.11
C TYR A 300 11.66 -3.98 -14.02
N GLY A 301 12.70 -4.75 -14.39
CA GLY A 301 13.48 -5.53 -13.43
C GLY A 301 14.20 -4.70 -12.37
N LEU A 302 14.69 -3.50 -12.71
CA LEU A 302 15.27 -2.56 -11.74
C LEU A 302 14.23 -2.08 -10.71
N LEU A 303 13.01 -1.84 -11.16
CA LEU A 303 11.91 -1.46 -10.28
C LEU A 303 11.52 -2.62 -9.34
N CYS A 304 11.44 -3.84 -9.87
CA CYS A 304 11.20 -5.05 -9.07
C CYS A 304 12.28 -5.24 -7.99
N SER A 305 13.56 -5.02 -8.31
CA SER A 305 14.62 -5.23 -7.33
C SER A 305 14.64 -4.15 -6.22
N ILE A 306 14.36 -2.88 -6.55
CA ILE A 306 14.20 -1.82 -5.54
C ILE A 306 13.02 -2.11 -4.61
N THR A 307 11.88 -2.49 -5.20
CA THR A 307 10.67 -2.75 -4.42
C THR A 307 10.88 -3.92 -3.46
N GLU A 308 11.48 -5.01 -3.94
CA GLU A 308 11.83 -6.17 -3.11
C GLU A 308 12.83 -5.83 -2.00
N PHE A 309 13.91 -5.10 -2.33
CA PHE A 309 14.91 -4.71 -1.33
C PHE A 309 14.30 -3.88 -0.21
N ILE A 310 13.52 -2.86 -0.54
CA ILE A 310 12.89 -1.99 0.46
C ILE A 310 11.87 -2.74 1.31
N ASP A 311 11.09 -3.63 0.70
CA ASP A 311 9.97 -4.29 1.38
C ASP A 311 10.42 -5.48 2.24
N HIS A 312 11.48 -6.16 1.85
CA HIS A 312 11.90 -7.41 2.48
C HIS A 312 13.25 -7.35 3.17
N GLU A 313 14.18 -6.52 2.69
CA GLU A 313 15.60 -6.67 3.04
C GLU A 313 16.26 -5.45 3.68
N ARG A 314 15.66 -4.27 3.55
CA ARG A 314 16.16 -3.06 4.21
C ARG A 314 16.13 -3.24 5.73
N ARG A 315 17.23 -2.91 6.40
CA ARG A 315 17.33 -3.06 7.86
C ARG A 315 16.38 -2.07 8.55
N ALA A 316 15.64 -2.53 9.54
CA ALA A 316 14.83 -1.68 10.42
C ALA A 316 14.86 -2.24 11.85
N MET A 317 14.46 -1.40 12.82
CA MET A 317 14.44 -1.76 14.24
C MET A 317 13.47 -2.90 14.56
N SER A 318 12.37 -3.02 13.80
CA SER A 318 11.43 -4.12 13.89
C SER A 318 10.83 -4.40 12.51
N THR A 319 10.20 -5.56 12.35
CA THR A 319 9.45 -5.89 11.12
C THR A 319 8.32 -4.89 10.88
N ASP A 320 7.60 -4.47 11.92
CA ASP A 320 6.52 -3.49 11.78
C ASP A 320 7.06 -2.10 11.40
N HIS A 321 8.21 -1.69 11.92
CA HIS A 321 8.88 -0.44 11.53
C HIS A 321 9.45 -0.50 10.10
N ARG A 322 9.92 -1.67 9.65
CA ARG A 322 10.31 -1.86 8.24
C ARG A 322 9.12 -1.68 7.34
N LEU A 323 8.00 -2.30 7.69
CA LEU A 323 6.77 -2.23 6.94
C LEU A 323 6.26 -0.78 6.92
N ASP A 324 6.22 -0.09 8.06
CA ASP A 324 5.82 1.31 8.13
C ASP A 324 6.74 2.25 7.31
N SER A 325 8.07 2.11 7.40
CA SER A 325 9.01 2.87 6.56
C SER A 325 8.88 2.53 5.07
N ALA A 326 8.69 1.25 4.75
CA ALA A 326 8.43 0.76 3.41
C ALA A 326 7.06 1.19 2.87
N TRP A 327 6.11 1.61 3.72
CA TRP A 327 4.71 1.97 3.39
C TRP A 327 4.32 3.45 3.55
N PHE A 328 5.05 4.23 4.36
CA PHE A 328 4.77 5.66 4.58
C PHE A 328 6.01 6.53 4.80
N GLY A 329 7.16 5.95 5.16
CA GLY A 329 8.40 6.69 5.46
C GLY A 329 9.45 6.71 4.34
N ALA A 330 10.73 6.74 4.69
CA ALA A 330 11.83 6.83 3.73
C ALA A 330 11.85 5.71 2.66
N GLY A 331 11.35 4.51 3.00
CA GLY A 331 11.19 3.43 2.00
C GLY A 331 10.17 3.76 0.91
N ALA A 332 9.16 4.60 1.21
CA ALA A 332 8.27 5.21 0.21
C ALA A 332 9.01 5.97 -0.86
N ALA A 333 9.76 6.96 -0.38
CA ALA A 333 10.42 7.93 -1.22
C ALA A 333 11.44 7.23 -2.12
N ILE A 334 12.11 6.19 -1.63
CA ILE A 334 13.05 5.40 -2.43
C ILE A 334 12.33 4.64 -3.55
N LYS A 335 11.23 3.94 -3.28
CA LYS A 335 10.48 3.20 -4.33
C LYS A 335 9.88 4.15 -5.37
N GLN A 336 9.38 5.31 -4.94
CA GLN A 336 8.87 6.35 -5.82
C GLN A 336 9.98 6.90 -6.74
N ARG A 337 11.13 7.25 -6.17
CA ARG A 337 12.30 7.66 -6.97
C ARG A 337 12.74 6.55 -7.94
N GLY A 338 12.68 5.28 -7.50
CA GLY A 338 12.92 4.13 -8.37
C GLY A 338 12.01 4.10 -9.59
N LEU A 339 10.71 4.31 -9.42
CA LEU A 339 9.77 4.40 -10.55
C LEU A 339 10.09 5.59 -11.47
N GLU A 340 10.32 6.77 -10.91
CA GLU A 340 10.64 7.98 -11.68
C GLU A 340 11.94 7.83 -12.49
N GLN A 341 12.99 7.26 -11.89
CA GLN A 341 14.24 7.00 -12.60
C GLN A 341 14.06 5.94 -13.69
N ALA A 342 13.23 4.91 -13.46
CA ALA A 342 12.97 3.88 -14.47
C ALA A 342 12.19 4.47 -15.66
N LEU A 343 11.17 5.30 -15.39
CA LEU A 343 10.39 5.97 -16.43
C LEU A 343 11.24 6.93 -17.28
N ARG A 344 12.23 7.60 -16.68
CA ARG A 344 13.21 8.43 -17.43
C ARG A 344 14.06 7.62 -18.43
N MET A 345 14.13 6.30 -18.31
CA MET A 345 14.87 5.45 -19.25
C MET A 345 14.08 5.13 -20.53
N VAL A 346 12.77 5.45 -20.55
CA VAL A 346 11.84 5.18 -21.65
C VAL A 346 11.15 6.43 -22.20
N SER A 347 11.32 7.59 -21.56
CA SER A 347 10.89 8.91 -22.04
C SER A 347 11.93 9.53 -22.97
#